data_AF-A0A939GV32-F1
#
_entry.id   AF-A0A939GV32-F1
#
_cell.length_a   1.000
_cell.length_b   1.000
_cell.length_c   1.000
_cell.angle_alpha   90.00
_cell.angle_beta   90.00
_cell.angle_gamma   90.00
#
_symmetry.space_group_name_H-M   'P 1'
#
loop_
_entity.id
_entity.type
_entity.pdbx_description
1 polymer ?
#
loop_
_entity_poly.entity_id
_entity_poly.type
_entity_poly.pdbx_seq_one_letter_code
_entity_poly.pdbx_strand_id
1 'polypeptide(L)'
;MTPALYERSLLEDLAPLEGPNATRDLSTADPTEPDTYRLAFADPEFMARRETRGIRFQLELLKPDLDQQAMGIEHTVVVYGSARFVDLETATQALQQAQASGDAQALALAERDMRNAQRYEAARRFAYLVAQYSKHHPTNQRVYVCTGGGPGIMEAANRGAYDAGAPTIGLNILLPHEQHGNPYISPGLSFKFHYFALRKMHFLMRAKALVAFPGGFGTMDELFEVLTLVQTTKIKPVPIVLYDSKFWKRLFNFELLVEEGAISPEDLTLFQYADTPEEAWQIFKDFYQLKD
;
A
#
# COMPACT_ATOMS: atom_id res chain seq x y z
N MET A 1 5.66 17.61 28.85
CA MET A 1 6.97 16.98 28.71
C MET A 1 7.99 18.08 28.52
N THR A 2 8.92 18.23 29.44
CA THR A 2 10.10 19.09 29.31
C THR A 2 10.93 18.60 28.13
N PRO A 3 11.40 19.46 27.19
CA PRO A 3 12.32 19.01 26.15
C PRO A 3 13.57 18.46 26.84
N ALA A 4 14.07 17.30 26.38
CA ALA A 4 15.34 16.78 26.86
C ALA A 4 16.42 17.83 26.59
N LEU A 5 17.19 18.19 27.63
CA LEU A 5 18.23 19.24 27.63
C LEU A 5 19.37 19.05 26.59
N TYR A 6 19.29 18.02 25.73
CA TYR A 6 20.33 17.63 24.77
C TYR A 6 19.81 17.29 23.36
N GLU A 7 18.50 17.35 23.09
CA GLU A 7 18.01 17.18 21.71
C GLU A 7 18.08 18.52 20.98
N ARG A 8 19.09 18.67 20.12
CA ARG A 8 19.10 19.75 19.13
C ARG A 8 17.92 19.56 18.19
N SER A 9 17.21 20.63 17.90
CA SER A 9 16.11 20.57 16.94
C SER A 9 16.65 20.43 15.51
N LEU A 10 15.89 19.80 14.61
CA LEU A 10 16.23 19.71 13.18
C LEU A 10 16.50 21.10 12.58
N LEU A 11 15.80 22.12 13.05
CA LEU A 11 16.01 23.51 12.66
C LEU A 11 17.35 24.06 13.13
N GLU A 12 17.90 23.61 14.26
CA GLU A 12 19.22 23.99 14.77
C GLU A 12 20.34 23.24 14.04
N ASP A 13 20.13 21.96 13.70
CA ASP A 13 21.13 21.18 12.95
C ASP A 13 21.22 21.61 11.47
N LEU A 14 20.12 22.10 10.90
CA LEU A 14 20.05 22.66 9.55
C LEU A 14 20.18 24.19 9.53
N ALA A 15 20.24 24.84 10.71
CA ALA A 15 20.39 26.29 10.78
C ALA A 15 21.71 26.69 10.12
N PRO A 16 21.73 27.76 9.32
CA PRO A 16 22.97 28.38 8.92
C PRO A 16 23.79 28.73 10.17
N LEU A 17 25.08 28.43 10.16
CA LEU A 17 25.98 28.94 11.19
C LEU A 17 26.04 30.47 11.04
N GLU A 18 25.33 31.20 11.90
CA GLU A 18 25.32 32.66 11.88
C GLU A 18 26.65 33.20 12.41
N GLY A 19 27.42 33.86 11.55
CA GLY A 19 28.69 34.51 11.90
C GLY A 19 28.90 35.78 11.08
N PRO A 20 29.68 36.76 11.59
CA PRO A 20 29.80 38.10 11.01
C PRO A 20 30.39 38.14 9.58
N ASN A 21 30.95 37.02 9.10
CA ASN A 21 31.54 36.87 7.76
C ASN A 21 30.85 35.77 6.92
N ALA A 22 29.62 35.36 7.24
CA ALA A 22 28.90 34.36 6.46
C ALA A 22 28.44 34.92 5.10
N THR A 23 29.34 34.97 4.12
CA THR A 23 28.98 35.20 2.72
C THR A 23 28.26 33.97 2.18
N ARG A 24 26.99 34.16 1.82
CA ARG A 24 26.18 33.17 1.11
C ARG A 24 26.68 33.03 -0.31
N ASP A 25 27.35 31.94 -0.62
CA ASP A 25 27.37 31.45 -2.00
C ASP A 25 26.21 30.46 -2.13
N LEU A 26 25.02 31.00 -2.40
CA LEU A 26 23.90 30.19 -2.89
C LEU A 26 24.22 29.92 -4.36
N SER A 27 25.15 29.01 -4.62
CA SER A 27 25.46 28.63 -5.98
C SER A 27 24.14 28.15 -6.60
N THR A 28 23.70 28.85 -7.64
CA THR A 28 22.59 28.43 -8.52
C THR A 28 23.04 27.28 -9.42
N ALA A 29 24.05 26.53 -8.99
CA ALA A 29 24.61 25.43 -9.73
C ALA A 29 23.56 24.33 -9.83
N ASP A 30 23.45 23.75 -11.02
CA ASP A 30 22.58 22.62 -11.29
C ASP A 30 22.77 21.53 -10.22
N PRO A 31 21.70 21.09 -9.52
CA PRO A 31 21.80 20.06 -8.48
C PRO A 31 22.27 18.71 -9.00
N THR A 32 22.34 18.53 -10.33
CA THR A 32 22.84 17.32 -10.99
C THR A 32 24.33 17.38 -11.31
N GLU A 33 24.96 18.55 -11.17
CA GLU A 33 26.40 18.73 -11.40
C GLU A 33 27.20 18.49 -10.11
N PRO A 34 28.43 17.92 -10.20
CA PRO A 34 29.29 17.70 -9.04
C PRO A 34 29.72 19.01 -8.38
N ASP A 35 29.53 19.12 -7.06
CA ASP A 35 29.94 20.28 -6.27
C ASP A 35 30.46 19.84 -4.89
N THR A 36 31.78 19.85 -4.72
CA THR A 36 32.44 19.39 -3.49
C THR A 36 32.17 20.28 -2.28
N TYR A 37 31.57 21.46 -2.47
CA TYR A 37 31.25 22.38 -1.38
C TYR A 37 29.88 22.10 -0.75
N ARG A 38 29.03 21.26 -1.39
CA ARG A 38 27.73 20.85 -0.83
C ARG A 38 27.91 19.88 0.35
N LEU A 39 27.03 19.98 1.33
CA LEU A 39 26.93 18.99 2.40
C LEU A 39 26.47 17.64 1.82
N ALA A 40 27.21 16.56 2.10
CA ALA A 40 26.98 15.26 1.47
C ALA A 40 25.54 14.72 1.62
N PHE A 41 24.89 14.94 2.77
CA PHE A 41 23.51 14.48 3.00
C PHE A 41 22.45 15.34 2.29
N ALA A 42 22.82 16.53 1.80
CA ALA A 42 21.97 17.47 1.09
C ALA A 42 22.39 17.66 -0.37
N ASP A 43 23.38 16.91 -0.86
CA ASP A 43 23.89 16.97 -2.24
C ASP A 43 23.15 15.96 -3.14
N PRO A 44 22.26 16.41 -4.04
CA PRO A 44 21.45 15.51 -4.85
C PRO A 44 22.27 14.69 -5.85
N GLU A 45 23.32 15.27 -6.42
CA GLU A 45 24.22 14.58 -7.36
C GLU A 45 24.92 13.43 -6.64
N PHE A 46 25.55 13.70 -5.49
CA PHE A 46 26.22 12.68 -4.68
C PHE A 46 25.25 11.58 -4.22
N MET A 47 24.06 11.96 -3.76
CA MET A 47 23.02 11.00 -3.34
C MET A 47 22.45 10.17 -4.50
N ALA A 48 22.55 10.64 -5.75
CA ALA A 48 22.14 9.87 -6.92
C ALA A 48 23.16 8.79 -7.35
N ARG A 49 24.43 8.91 -6.92
CA ARG A 49 25.52 7.99 -7.28
C ARG A 49 25.26 6.53 -6.88
N ARG A 50 25.95 5.60 -7.55
CA ARG A 50 25.78 4.16 -7.30
C ARG A 50 26.23 3.78 -5.90
N GLU A 51 27.30 4.40 -5.43
CA GLU A 51 27.96 4.18 -4.15
C GLU A 51 27.04 4.51 -2.97
N THR A 52 26.19 5.53 -3.12
CA THR A 52 25.23 5.98 -2.11
C THR A 52 23.90 5.22 -2.14
N ARG A 53 23.75 4.22 -3.02
CA ARG A 53 22.52 3.40 -3.10
C ARG A 53 22.16 2.76 -1.76
N GLY A 54 23.14 2.22 -1.02
CA GLY A 54 22.88 1.62 0.30
C GLY A 54 22.29 2.60 1.31
N ILE A 55 22.75 3.86 1.27
CA ILE A 55 22.24 4.94 2.12
C ILE A 55 20.79 5.27 1.74
N ARG A 56 20.49 5.40 0.44
CA ARG A 56 19.11 5.61 -0.04
C ARG A 56 18.17 4.47 0.36
N PHE A 57 18.65 3.23 0.31
CA PHE A 57 17.90 2.08 0.82
C PHE A 57 17.57 2.23 2.30
N GLN A 58 18.56 2.62 3.12
CA GLN A 58 18.34 2.85 4.54
C GLN A 58 17.32 3.97 4.80
N LEU A 59 17.35 5.05 4.02
CA LEU A 59 16.38 6.15 4.13
C LEU A 59 14.96 5.69 3.78
N GLU A 60 14.78 4.93 2.70
CA GLU A 60 13.47 4.38 2.32
C GLU A 60 12.97 3.30 3.28
N LEU A 61 13.86 2.61 3.99
CA LEU A 61 13.47 1.72 5.09
C LEU A 61 13.02 2.53 6.32
N LEU A 62 13.83 3.50 6.76
CA LEU A 62 13.64 4.20 8.04
C LEU A 62 12.47 5.18 8.02
N LYS A 63 12.35 6.03 6.99
CA LYS A 63 11.36 7.13 7.00
C LYS A 63 9.92 6.63 7.19
N PRO A 64 9.42 5.66 6.40
CA PRO A 64 8.06 5.16 6.60
C PRO A 64 7.88 4.38 7.89
N ASP A 65 8.94 3.73 8.40
CA ASP A 65 8.90 2.97 9.67
C ASP A 65 8.70 3.91 10.85
N LEU A 66 9.55 4.94 10.96
CA LEU A 66 9.54 5.95 12.01
C LEU A 66 8.24 6.77 12.01
N ASP A 67 7.79 7.22 10.85
CA ASP A 67 6.58 8.05 10.74
C ASP A 67 5.33 7.25 11.16
N GLN A 68 5.22 5.97 10.76
CA GLN A 68 4.14 5.10 11.19
C GLN A 68 4.22 4.76 12.69
N GLN A 69 5.41 4.51 13.21
CA GLN A 69 5.62 4.24 14.63
C GLN A 69 5.25 5.45 15.50
N ALA A 70 5.63 6.67 15.08
CA ALA A 70 5.26 7.91 15.75
C ALA A 70 3.73 8.12 15.81
N MET A 71 2.99 7.59 14.84
CA MET A 71 1.53 7.58 14.83
C MET A 71 0.89 6.39 15.55
N GLY A 72 1.69 5.50 16.16
CA GLY A 72 1.21 4.31 16.87
C GLY A 72 0.62 3.23 15.94
N ILE A 73 1.02 3.22 14.67
CA ILE A 73 0.58 2.22 13.69
C ILE A 73 1.48 0.99 13.81
N GLU A 74 0.98 -0.03 14.50
CA GLU A 74 1.71 -1.28 14.73
C GLU A 74 1.22 -2.43 13.83
N HIS A 75 -0.06 -2.38 13.44
CA HIS A 75 -0.73 -3.48 12.76
C HIS A 75 -1.48 -2.98 11.53
N THR A 76 -1.29 -3.63 10.39
CA THR A 76 -1.96 -3.27 9.14
C THR A 76 -2.73 -4.44 8.54
N VAL A 77 -3.83 -4.12 7.86
CA VAL A 77 -4.47 -5.01 6.87
C VAL A 77 -4.06 -4.48 5.51
N VAL A 78 -3.30 -5.27 4.77
CA VAL A 78 -2.81 -4.90 3.45
C VAL A 78 -3.85 -5.28 2.40
N VAL A 79 -4.27 -4.31 1.58
CA VAL A 79 -5.24 -4.53 0.50
C VAL A 79 -4.59 -4.30 -0.85
N TYR A 80 -4.62 -5.34 -1.69
CA TYR A 80 -4.13 -5.31 -3.06
C TYR A 80 -5.26 -5.51 -4.06
N GLY A 81 -5.08 -4.99 -5.27
CA GLY A 81 -5.98 -5.24 -6.39
C GLY A 81 -5.71 -4.33 -7.57
N SER A 82 -6.60 -4.37 -8.54
CA SER A 82 -6.47 -3.59 -9.78
C SER A 82 -6.40 -2.08 -9.53
N ALA A 83 -5.42 -1.42 -10.15
CA ALA A 83 -5.35 0.04 -10.24
C ALA A 83 -6.30 0.64 -11.30
N ARG A 84 -7.06 -0.20 -12.01
CA ARG A 84 -7.86 0.21 -13.18
C ARG A 84 -9.37 0.16 -12.95
N PHE A 85 -9.81 -0.39 -11.82
CA PHE A 85 -11.25 -0.49 -11.54
C PHE A 85 -11.73 0.87 -11.06
N VAL A 86 -12.90 1.30 -11.50
CA VAL A 86 -13.48 2.59 -11.12
C VAL A 86 -14.61 2.36 -10.12
N ASP A 87 -15.02 3.41 -9.44
CA ASP A 87 -16.17 3.38 -8.53
C ASP A 87 -17.50 3.21 -9.30
N LEU A 88 -18.56 2.88 -8.56
CA LEU A 88 -19.87 2.58 -9.15
C LEU A 88 -20.51 3.78 -9.86
N GLU A 89 -20.30 5.00 -9.37
CA GLU A 89 -20.86 6.21 -9.97
C GLU A 89 -20.23 6.44 -11.34
N THR A 90 -18.89 6.42 -11.41
CA THR A 90 -18.13 6.57 -12.66
C THR A 90 -18.51 5.48 -13.68
N ALA A 91 -18.58 4.21 -13.25
CA ALA A 91 -18.95 3.11 -14.14
C ALA A 91 -20.39 3.25 -14.68
N THR A 92 -21.32 3.72 -13.84
CA THR A 92 -22.72 3.92 -14.24
C THR A 92 -22.85 5.01 -15.30
N GLN A 93 -22.15 6.13 -15.12
CA GLN A 93 -22.12 7.22 -16.10
C GLN A 93 -21.53 6.75 -17.44
N ALA A 94 -20.42 5.99 -17.40
CA ALA A 94 -19.81 5.43 -18.61
C ALA A 94 -20.75 4.46 -19.34
N LEU A 95 -21.51 3.64 -18.61
CA LEU A 95 -22.50 2.73 -19.21
C LEU A 95 -23.64 3.49 -19.90
N GLN A 96 -24.18 4.53 -19.26
CA GLN A 96 -25.24 5.35 -19.86
C GLN A 96 -24.77 6.02 -21.15
N GLN A 97 -23.54 6.54 -21.16
CA GLN A 97 -22.94 7.15 -22.36
C GLN A 97 -22.74 6.12 -23.48
N ALA A 98 -22.26 4.91 -23.15
CA ALA A 98 -22.06 3.84 -24.12
C ALA A 98 -23.38 3.30 -24.70
N GLN A 99 -24.43 3.22 -23.89
CA GLN A 99 -25.77 2.85 -24.37
C GLN A 99 -26.34 3.91 -25.32
N ALA A 100 -26.11 5.19 -25.04
CA ALA A 100 -26.57 6.28 -25.90
C ALA A 100 -25.79 6.37 -27.22
N SER A 101 -24.52 5.98 -27.25
CA SER A 101 -23.71 6.02 -28.48
C SER A 101 -24.04 4.89 -29.47
N GLY A 102 -24.58 3.77 -28.98
CA GLY A 102 -24.85 2.57 -29.79
C GLY A 102 -23.59 1.82 -30.23
N ASP A 103 -22.40 2.20 -29.73
CA ASP A 103 -21.14 1.51 -30.02
C ASP A 103 -21.01 0.23 -29.18
N ALA A 104 -21.03 -0.92 -29.86
CA ALA A 104 -20.92 -2.23 -29.22
C ALA A 104 -19.61 -2.42 -28.44
N GLN A 105 -18.50 -1.82 -28.89
CA GLN A 105 -17.22 -1.92 -28.19
C GLN A 105 -17.25 -1.08 -26.91
N ALA A 106 -17.77 0.15 -26.99
CA ALA A 106 -17.95 1.00 -25.82
C ALA A 106 -18.88 0.34 -24.79
N LEU A 107 -19.97 -0.28 -25.23
CA LEU A 107 -20.91 -0.99 -24.37
C LEU A 107 -20.23 -2.16 -23.64
N ALA A 108 -19.49 -3.00 -24.35
CA ALA A 108 -18.77 -4.13 -23.75
C ALA A 108 -17.73 -3.70 -22.72
N LEU A 109 -17.03 -2.58 -22.95
CA LEU A 109 -16.09 -1.99 -21.99
C LEU A 109 -16.82 -1.45 -20.76
N ALA A 110 -17.92 -0.72 -20.94
CA ALA A 110 -18.69 -0.18 -19.82
C ALA A 110 -19.34 -1.29 -18.97
N GLU A 111 -19.84 -2.37 -19.59
CA GLU A 111 -20.34 -3.55 -18.86
C GLU A 111 -19.24 -4.25 -18.05
N ARG A 112 -18.01 -4.32 -18.60
CA ARG A 112 -16.85 -4.82 -17.86
C ARG A 112 -16.57 -3.93 -16.66
N ASP A 113 -16.59 -2.62 -16.84
CA ASP A 113 -16.26 -1.66 -15.78
C ASP A 113 -17.35 -1.65 -14.69
N MET A 114 -18.62 -1.86 -15.04
CA MET A 114 -19.69 -2.10 -14.08
C MET A 114 -19.48 -3.34 -13.22
N ARG A 115 -19.05 -4.46 -13.82
CA ARG A 115 -18.69 -5.66 -13.04
C ARG A 115 -17.52 -5.40 -12.10
N ASN A 116 -16.53 -4.63 -12.56
CA ASN A 116 -15.36 -4.28 -11.76
C ASN A 116 -15.68 -3.27 -10.65
N ALA A 117 -16.62 -2.37 -10.87
CA ALA A 117 -17.05 -1.39 -9.86
C ALA A 117 -17.68 -2.06 -8.64
N GLN A 118 -18.35 -3.20 -8.80
CA GLN A 118 -18.81 -3.99 -7.65
C GLN A 118 -17.64 -4.44 -6.75
N ARG A 119 -16.48 -4.76 -7.34
CA ARG A 119 -15.26 -5.10 -6.59
C ARG A 119 -14.64 -3.88 -5.92
N TYR A 120 -14.73 -2.70 -6.56
CA TYR A 120 -14.34 -1.43 -5.94
C TYR A 120 -15.19 -1.18 -4.68
N GLU A 121 -16.52 -1.21 -4.79
CA GLU A 121 -17.39 -0.99 -3.64
C GLU A 121 -17.22 -2.05 -2.55
N ALA A 122 -16.95 -3.30 -2.93
CA ALA A 122 -16.60 -4.36 -1.99
C ALA A 122 -15.31 -4.05 -1.20
N ALA A 123 -14.25 -3.59 -1.88
CA ALA A 123 -13.00 -3.20 -1.22
C ALA A 123 -13.19 -2.00 -0.28
N ARG A 124 -14.00 -1.02 -0.69
CA ARG A 124 -14.40 0.12 0.16
C ARG A 124 -15.16 -0.35 1.39
N ARG A 125 -16.15 -1.23 1.21
CA ARG A 125 -16.93 -1.80 2.32
C ARG A 125 -16.07 -2.60 3.28
N PHE A 126 -15.18 -3.44 2.76
CA PHE A 126 -14.24 -4.24 3.56
C PHE A 126 -13.38 -3.32 4.45
N ALA A 127 -12.73 -2.32 3.85
CA ALA A 127 -11.89 -1.39 4.58
C ALA A 127 -12.66 -0.56 5.61
N TYR A 128 -13.92 -0.20 5.32
CA TYR A 128 -14.81 0.44 6.27
C TYR A 128 -15.06 -0.44 7.50
N LEU A 129 -15.31 -1.75 7.32
CA LEU A 129 -15.49 -2.71 8.42
C LEU A 129 -14.24 -2.81 9.30
N VAL A 130 -13.06 -2.95 8.68
CA VAL A 130 -11.76 -2.98 9.37
C VAL A 130 -11.58 -1.72 10.23
N ALA A 131 -11.82 -0.56 9.64
CA ALA A 131 -11.66 0.73 10.32
C ALA A 131 -12.67 0.92 11.47
N GLN A 132 -13.93 0.49 11.29
CA GLN A 132 -14.94 0.52 12.33
C GLN A 132 -14.57 -0.35 13.51
N TYR A 133 -14.07 -1.57 13.27
CA TYR A 133 -13.58 -2.43 14.34
C TYR A 133 -12.47 -1.72 15.13
N SER A 134 -11.45 -1.19 14.44
CA SER A 134 -10.31 -0.53 15.09
C SER A 134 -10.69 0.69 15.92
N LYS A 135 -11.71 1.46 15.52
CA LYS A 135 -12.16 2.63 16.29
C LYS A 135 -12.62 2.29 17.71
N HIS A 136 -13.20 1.11 17.90
CA HIS A 136 -13.72 0.66 19.19
C HIS A 136 -12.67 -0.04 20.06
N HIS A 137 -11.44 -0.16 19.57
CA HIS A 137 -10.35 -0.88 20.24
C HIS A 137 -9.24 0.05 20.73
N PRO A 138 -8.50 -0.33 21.80
CA PRO A 138 -7.34 0.41 22.27
C PRO A 138 -6.25 0.43 21.19
N THR A 139 -5.44 1.49 21.15
CA THR A 139 -4.46 1.75 20.08
C THR A 139 -3.57 0.56 19.75
N ASN A 140 -3.11 -0.20 20.75
CA ASN A 140 -2.24 -1.37 20.58
C ASN A 140 -2.92 -2.61 19.97
N GLN A 141 -4.24 -2.59 19.80
CA GLN A 141 -5.05 -3.64 19.16
C GLN A 141 -5.70 -3.16 17.85
N ARG A 142 -5.48 -1.90 17.46
CA ARG A 142 -6.02 -1.34 16.22
C ARG A 142 -5.29 -1.91 15.02
N VAL A 143 -6.05 -2.17 13.97
CA VAL A 143 -5.53 -2.49 12.64
C VAL A 143 -5.87 -1.37 11.66
N TYR A 144 -4.90 -0.99 10.83
CA TYR A 144 -5.03 0.11 9.88
C TYR A 144 -4.99 -0.39 8.45
N VAL A 145 -5.74 0.25 7.56
CA VAL A 145 -5.73 -0.13 6.14
C VAL A 145 -4.47 0.42 5.47
N CYS A 146 -3.73 -0.46 4.81
CA CYS A 146 -2.52 -0.14 4.07
C CYS A 146 -2.67 -0.61 2.62
N THR A 147 -2.33 0.25 1.66
CA THR A 147 -2.44 -0.06 0.23
C THR A 147 -1.22 0.48 -0.52
N GLY A 148 -1.13 0.19 -1.81
CA GLY A 148 -0.15 0.81 -2.69
C GLY A 148 -0.40 2.28 -3.02
N GLY A 149 -1.47 2.88 -2.49
CA GLY A 149 -1.76 4.32 -2.59
C GLY A 149 -2.15 4.81 -3.99
N GLY A 150 -2.29 3.92 -4.97
CA GLY A 150 -2.76 4.26 -6.31
C GLY A 150 -4.29 4.30 -6.43
N PRO A 151 -4.81 4.46 -7.66
CA PRO A 151 -6.25 4.42 -7.95
C PRO A 151 -6.83 3.00 -7.84
N GLY A 152 -8.13 2.88 -8.10
CA GLY A 152 -8.85 1.61 -8.17
C GLY A 152 -9.04 0.94 -6.82
N ILE A 153 -8.80 -0.37 -6.71
CA ILE A 153 -9.03 -1.11 -5.45
C ILE A 153 -8.25 -0.48 -4.28
N MET A 154 -7.02 -0.02 -4.53
CA MET A 154 -6.20 0.63 -3.50
C MET A 154 -6.88 1.90 -2.98
N GLU A 155 -7.40 2.73 -3.89
CA GLU A 155 -8.19 3.90 -3.54
C GLU A 155 -9.47 3.53 -2.83
N ALA A 156 -10.21 2.52 -3.31
CA ALA A 156 -11.44 2.07 -2.70
C ALA A 156 -11.23 1.68 -1.23
N ALA A 157 -10.18 0.91 -0.96
CA ALA A 157 -9.80 0.52 0.40
C ALA A 157 -9.38 1.71 1.26
N ASN A 158 -8.54 2.62 0.74
CA ASN A 158 -8.20 3.84 1.49
C ASN A 158 -9.45 4.69 1.78
N ARG A 159 -10.32 4.87 0.78
CA ARG A 159 -11.60 5.58 0.90
C ARG A 159 -12.51 4.96 1.95
N GLY A 160 -12.63 3.63 1.99
CA GLY A 160 -13.45 2.94 2.98
C GLY A 160 -13.01 3.22 4.42
N ALA A 161 -11.70 3.17 4.67
CA ALA A 161 -11.14 3.51 5.98
C ALA A 161 -11.28 5.00 6.30
N TYR A 162 -11.07 5.86 5.30
CA TYR A 162 -11.24 7.32 5.41
C TYR A 162 -12.68 7.71 5.75
N ASP A 163 -13.67 7.12 5.07
CA ASP A 163 -15.10 7.35 5.30
C ASP A 163 -15.50 6.89 6.71
N ALA A 164 -14.87 5.82 7.20
CA ALA A 164 -15.00 5.39 8.58
C ALA A 164 -14.26 6.30 9.56
N GLY A 165 -13.53 7.33 9.11
CA GLY A 165 -12.76 8.29 9.91
C GLY A 165 -11.54 7.70 10.60
N ALA A 166 -10.91 6.66 10.03
CA ALA A 166 -9.68 6.07 10.52
C ALA A 166 -8.48 6.51 9.66
N PRO A 167 -7.26 6.62 10.23
CA PRO A 167 -6.06 6.80 9.45
C PRO A 167 -5.86 5.68 8.44
N THR A 168 -5.36 6.02 7.25
CA THR A 168 -5.13 5.07 6.17
C THR A 168 -3.83 5.39 5.43
N ILE A 169 -3.12 4.34 5.04
CA ILE A 169 -1.72 4.40 4.60
C ILE A 169 -1.63 4.11 3.11
N GLY A 170 -0.78 4.88 2.42
CA GLY A 170 -0.41 4.68 1.02
C GLY A 170 1.09 4.50 0.86
N LEU A 171 1.50 3.33 0.39
CA LEU A 171 2.89 3.04 0.01
C LEU A 171 2.99 3.14 -1.52
N ASN A 172 3.18 4.34 -2.05
CA ASN A 172 3.30 4.64 -3.47
C ASN A 172 4.68 4.24 -4.03
N ILE A 173 4.78 4.06 -5.35
CA ILE A 173 6.06 3.79 -6.03
C ILE A 173 6.26 4.80 -7.16
N LEU A 174 7.49 5.24 -7.38
CA LEU A 174 7.84 6.05 -8.53
C LEU A 174 7.68 5.23 -9.82
N LEU A 175 6.85 5.72 -10.74
CA LEU A 175 6.63 5.12 -12.06
C LEU A 175 6.89 6.16 -13.16
N PRO A 176 7.16 5.73 -14.41
CA PRO A 176 7.38 6.64 -15.54
C PRO A 176 6.21 7.58 -15.83
N HIS A 177 4.99 7.15 -15.51
CA HIS A 177 3.81 8.00 -15.53
C HIS A 177 3.43 8.32 -14.09
N GLU A 178 3.18 9.60 -13.82
CA GLU A 178 2.93 10.08 -12.48
C GLU A 178 1.64 9.49 -11.91
N GLN A 179 1.78 8.59 -10.93
CA GLN A 179 0.70 8.23 -10.03
C GLN A 179 0.76 9.17 -8.83
N HIS A 180 -0.19 10.09 -8.76
CA HIS A 180 -0.47 10.80 -7.51
C HIS A 180 -1.07 9.81 -6.51
N GLY A 181 -0.70 9.96 -5.24
CA GLY A 181 -1.38 9.25 -4.16
C GLY A 181 -2.87 9.56 -4.20
N ASN A 182 -3.72 8.55 -4.02
CA ASN A 182 -5.16 8.78 -4.01
C ASN A 182 -5.55 9.74 -2.85
N PRO A 183 -6.64 10.52 -3.00
CA PRO A 183 -6.94 11.64 -2.11
C PRO A 183 -7.40 11.21 -0.71
N TYR A 184 -7.57 9.91 -0.47
CA TYR A 184 -8.05 9.36 0.79
C TYR A 184 -6.92 8.93 1.73
N ILE A 185 -5.67 8.92 1.27
CA ILE A 185 -4.52 8.66 2.13
C ILE A 185 -4.40 9.78 3.18
N SER A 186 -4.18 9.40 4.44
CA SER A 186 -4.08 10.38 5.53
C SER A 186 -2.83 11.25 5.40
N PRO A 187 -2.91 12.54 5.80
CA PRO A 187 -1.73 13.41 5.86
C PRO A 187 -0.60 12.78 6.68
N GLY A 188 0.62 12.79 6.13
CA GLY A 188 1.80 12.16 6.77
C GLY A 188 1.91 10.65 6.58
N LEU A 189 0.96 9.98 5.90
CA LEU A 189 0.97 8.53 5.65
C LEU A 189 1.00 8.16 4.15
N SER A 190 1.44 9.10 3.31
CA SER A 190 1.66 8.90 1.88
C SER A 190 3.17 8.83 1.61
N PHE A 191 3.69 7.62 1.48
CA PHE A 191 5.11 7.34 1.33
C PHE A 191 5.40 6.97 -0.12
N LYS A 192 6.40 7.62 -0.74
CA LYS A 192 6.80 7.36 -2.12
C LYS A 192 8.15 6.64 -2.15
N PHE A 193 8.15 5.42 -2.67
CA PHE A 193 9.34 4.59 -2.80
C PHE A 193 9.96 4.72 -4.19
N HIS A 194 11.28 4.54 -4.28
CA HIS A 194 11.98 4.30 -5.53
C HIS A 194 12.22 2.79 -5.73
N TYR A 195 12.49 2.06 -4.65
CA TYR A 195 12.83 0.63 -4.72
C TYR A 195 11.64 -0.25 -4.36
N PHE A 196 11.21 -1.09 -5.32
CA PHE A 196 10.13 -2.08 -5.10
C PHE A 196 10.38 -2.98 -3.89
N ALA A 197 11.62 -3.44 -3.68
CA ALA A 197 11.96 -4.33 -2.57
C ALA A 197 11.64 -3.72 -1.20
N LEU A 198 11.93 -2.43 -0.99
CA LEU A 198 11.64 -1.76 0.28
C LEU A 198 10.15 -1.50 0.45
N ARG A 199 9.46 -1.16 -0.63
CA ARG A 199 8.00 -1.04 -0.62
C ARG A 199 7.32 -2.35 -0.21
N LYS A 200 7.75 -3.47 -0.82
CA LYS A 200 7.30 -4.83 -0.50
C LYS A 200 7.57 -5.19 0.96
N MET A 201 8.77 -4.90 1.43
CA MET A 201 9.13 -5.10 2.84
C MET A 201 8.20 -4.32 3.78
N HIS A 202 7.91 -3.04 3.50
CA HIS A 202 7.02 -2.21 4.32
C HIS A 202 5.57 -2.70 4.36
N PHE A 203 5.06 -3.32 3.30
CA PHE A 203 3.75 -3.97 3.36
C PHE A 203 3.73 -5.06 4.43
N LEU A 204 4.81 -5.84 4.56
CA LEU A 204 4.83 -7.05 5.39
C LEU A 204 5.29 -6.81 6.82
N MET A 205 6.13 -5.79 7.07
CA MET A 205 6.65 -5.48 8.40
C MET A 205 5.56 -5.34 9.47
N ARG A 206 4.39 -4.80 9.09
CA ARG A 206 3.23 -4.57 9.99
C ARG A 206 2.00 -5.40 9.65
N ALA A 207 2.05 -6.19 8.58
CA ALA A 207 0.88 -6.93 8.11
C ALA A 207 0.38 -7.92 9.18
N LYS A 208 -0.90 -7.81 9.48
CA LYS A 208 -1.71 -8.84 10.15
C LYS A 208 -2.63 -9.55 9.18
N ALA A 209 -2.78 -9.06 7.96
CA ALA A 209 -3.55 -9.75 6.93
C ALA A 209 -3.19 -9.22 5.56
N LEU A 210 -3.49 -10.04 4.56
CA LEU A 210 -3.46 -9.66 3.17
C LEU A 210 -4.80 -9.99 2.55
N VAL A 211 -5.39 -9.01 1.84
CA VAL A 211 -6.61 -9.22 1.06
C VAL A 211 -6.34 -8.83 -0.38
N ALA A 212 -6.32 -9.83 -1.26
CA ALA A 212 -6.13 -9.67 -2.69
C ALA A 212 -7.48 -9.68 -3.41
N PHE A 213 -7.91 -8.50 -3.84
CA PHE A 213 -8.99 -8.35 -4.80
C PHE A 213 -8.47 -8.62 -6.22
N PRO A 214 -9.37 -8.88 -7.19
CA PRO A 214 -8.98 -9.09 -8.57
C PRO A 214 -8.11 -7.96 -9.12
N GLY A 215 -7.00 -8.35 -9.75
CA GLY A 215 -5.94 -7.43 -10.14
C GLY A 215 -5.07 -7.98 -11.27
N GLY A 216 -4.04 -7.20 -11.62
CA GLY A 216 -3.09 -7.54 -12.68
C GLY A 216 -1.76 -8.07 -12.12
N PHE A 217 -0.68 -7.87 -12.88
CA PHE A 217 0.66 -8.36 -12.51
C PHE A 217 1.14 -7.89 -11.14
N GLY A 218 0.94 -6.62 -10.79
CA GLY A 218 1.33 -6.13 -9.46
C GLY A 218 0.61 -6.85 -8.32
N THR A 219 -0.67 -7.15 -8.48
CA THR A 219 -1.42 -7.91 -7.45
C THR A 219 -0.93 -9.34 -7.34
N MET A 220 -0.62 -9.99 -8.46
CA MET A 220 -0.09 -11.36 -8.47
C MET A 220 1.31 -11.42 -7.88
N ASP A 221 2.19 -10.49 -8.24
CA ASP A 221 3.54 -10.35 -7.69
C ASP A 221 3.50 -10.29 -6.14
N GLU A 222 2.72 -9.35 -5.59
CA GLU A 222 2.56 -9.24 -4.13
C GLU A 222 1.93 -10.50 -3.50
N LEU A 223 0.90 -11.09 -4.13
CA LEU A 223 0.24 -12.30 -3.61
C LEU A 223 1.22 -13.47 -3.51
N PHE A 224 1.94 -13.78 -4.59
CA PHE A 224 2.86 -14.91 -4.62
C PHE A 224 4.08 -14.68 -3.73
N GLU A 225 4.52 -13.42 -3.55
CA GLU A 225 5.56 -13.10 -2.57
C GLU A 225 5.11 -13.45 -1.15
N VAL A 226 3.89 -13.05 -0.74
CA VAL A 226 3.40 -13.38 0.61
C VAL A 226 3.19 -14.87 0.79
N LEU A 227 2.60 -15.56 -0.20
CA LEU A 227 2.46 -17.02 -0.16
C LEU A 227 3.82 -17.70 0.04
N THR A 228 4.83 -17.28 -0.73
CA THR A 228 6.20 -17.83 -0.63
C THR A 228 6.82 -17.54 0.74
N LEU A 229 6.64 -16.34 1.29
CA LEU A 229 7.22 -15.97 2.59
C LEU A 229 6.56 -16.71 3.76
N VAL A 230 5.25 -16.96 3.70
CA VAL A 230 4.55 -17.78 4.70
C VAL A 230 4.93 -19.25 4.55
N GLN A 231 4.90 -19.79 3.33
CA GLN A 231 5.31 -21.18 3.02
C GLN A 231 6.73 -21.48 3.54
N THR A 232 7.67 -20.57 3.30
CA THR A 232 9.07 -20.72 3.71
C THR A 232 9.34 -20.30 5.15
N THR A 233 8.30 -19.95 5.92
CA THR A 233 8.36 -19.52 7.34
C THR A 233 9.25 -18.30 7.59
N LYS A 234 9.50 -17.49 6.56
CA LYS A 234 10.26 -16.23 6.68
C LYS A 234 9.49 -15.14 7.37
N ILE A 235 8.16 -15.22 7.36
CA ILE A 235 7.27 -14.40 8.17
C ILE A 235 6.33 -15.29 9.00
N LYS A 236 5.74 -14.70 10.04
CA LYS A 236 4.68 -15.38 10.81
C LYS A 236 3.44 -15.58 9.92
N PRO A 237 2.67 -16.65 10.12
CA PRO A 237 1.41 -16.82 9.42
C PRO A 237 0.47 -15.64 9.62
N VAL A 238 -0.16 -15.21 8.53
CA VAL A 238 -1.21 -14.20 8.49
C VAL A 238 -2.33 -14.71 7.60
N PRO A 239 -3.60 -14.34 7.84
CA PRO A 239 -4.69 -14.67 6.92
C PRO A 239 -4.45 -14.00 5.56
N ILE A 240 -4.43 -14.83 4.52
CA ILE A 240 -4.36 -14.41 3.11
C ILE A 240 -5.74 -14.67 2.51
N VAL A 241 -6.42 -13.61 2.09
CA VAL A 241 -7.77 -13.68 1.53
C VAL A 241 -7.75 -13.36 0.05
N LEU A 242 -8.29 -14.27 -0.75
CA LEU A 242 -8.53 -14.10 -2.19
C LEU A 242 -10.00 -13.72 -2.39
N TYR A 243 -10.27 -12.43 -2.59
CA TYR A 243 -11.62 -11.93 -2.77
C TYR A 243 -12.13 -12.17 -4.21
N ASP A 244 -13.39 -12.57 -4.38
CA ASP A 244 -14.00 -13.02 -5.65
C ASP A 244 -13.44 -14.37 -6.09
N SER A 245 -13.95 -15.43 -5.46
CA SER A 245 -13.50 -16.80 -5.67
C SER A 245 -13.64 -17.24 -7.12
N LYS A 246 -14.66 -16.76 -7.83
CA LYS A 246 -14.88 -17.02 -9.26
C LYS A 246 -13.77 -16.45 -10.12
N PHE A 247 -13.28 -15.25 -9.83
CA PHE A 247 -12.14 -14.68 -10.54
C PHE A 247 -10.87 -15.52 -10.32
N TRP A 248 -10.52 -15.78 -9.06
CA TRP A 248 -9.26 -16.44 -8.72
C TRP A 248 -9.20 -17.89 -9.19
N LYS A 249 -10.26 -18.69 -8.98
CA LYS A 249 -10.33 -20.09 -9.44
C LYS A 249 -10.29 -20.23 -10.97
N ARG A 250 -10.75 -19.21 -11.70
CA ARG A 250 -10.66 -19.17 -13.16
C ARG A 250 -9.27 -18.72 -13.63
N LEU A 251 -8.59 -17.87 -12.87
CA LEU A 251 -7.27 -17.35 -13.22
C LEU A 251 -6.16 -18.37 -12.91
N PHE A 252 -6.21 -19.00 -11.75
CA PHE A 252 -5.20 -19.93 -11.26
C PHE A 252 -5.85 -21.23 -10.80
N ASN A 253 -5.38 -22.33 -11.37
CA ASN A 253 -5.63 -23.68 -10.87
C ASN A 253 -4.47 -24.06 -9.96
N PHE A 254 -4.63 -23.90 -8.64
CA PHE A 254 -3.57 -24.19 -7.68
C PHE A 254 -3.39 -25.70 -7.48
N GLU A 255 -4.43 -26.48 -7.71
CA GLU A 255 -4.42 -27.93 -7.65
C GLU A 255 -3.46 -28.52 -8.68
N LEU A 256 -3.32 -27.91 -9.85
CA LEU A 256 -2.31 -28.28 -10.84
C LEU A 256 -0.88 -28.22 -10.26
N LEU A 257 -0.58 -27.23 -9.41
CA LEU A 257 0.75 -27.13 -8.79
C LEU A 257 1.02 -28.28 -7.82
N VAL A 258 -0.03 -28.80 -7.17
CA VAL A 258 0.06 -29.99 -6.31
C VAL A 258 0.22 -31.24 -7.16
N GLU A 259 -0.57 -31.38 -8.22
CA GLU A 259 -0.51 -32.52 -9.16
C GLU A 259 0.88 -32.66 -9.80
N GLU A 260 1.48 -31.55 -10.19
CA GLU A 260 2.84 -31.49 -10.76
C GLU A 260 3.95 -31.56 -9.70
N GLY A 261 3.61 -31.63 -8.42
CA GLY A 261 4.58 -31.71 -7.31
C GLY A 261 5.40 -30.43 -7.09
N ALA A 262 4.92 -29.28 -7.57
CA ALA A 262 5.57 -27.98 -7.40
C ALA A 262 5.32 -27.36 -6.01
N ILE A 263 4.21 -27.70 -5.38
CA ILE A 263 3.87 -27.33 -3.99
C ILE A 263 3.28 -28.54 -3.25
N SER A 264 3.23 -28.47 -1.92
CA SER A 264 2.59 -29.49 -1.08
C SER A 264 1.06 -29.27 -1.02
N PRO A 265 0.25 -30.33 -0.80
CA PRO A 265 -1.19 -30.17 -0.59
C PRO A 265 -1.55 -29.20 0.55
N GLU A 266 -0.72 -29.15 1.59
CA GLU A 266 -0.89 -28.26 2.75
C GLU A 266 -0.74 -26.78 2.37
N ASP A 267 -0.01 -26.46 1.31
CA ASP A 267 0.17 -25.07 0.84
C ASP A 267 -1.14 -24.45 0.35
N LEU A 268 -2.12 -25.26 -0.03
CA LEU A 268 -3.47 -24.78 -0.38
C LEU A 268 -4.24 -24.24 0.83
N THR A 269 -3.77 -24.51 2.07
CA THR A 269 -4.36 -23.97 3.30
C THR A 269 -3.83 -22.56 3.65
N LEU A 270 -2.82 -22.07 2.93
CA LEU A 270 -2.20 -20.77 3.19
C LEU A 270 -3.14 -19.59 2.91
N PHE A 271 -4.15 -19.79 2.05
CA PHE A 271 -5.12 -18.76 1.69
C PHE A 271 -6.55 -19.26 1.80
N GLN A 272 -7.49 -18.32 1.88
CA GLN A 272 -8.93 -18.58 1.91
C GLN A 272 -9.63 -17.68 0.89
N TYR A 273 -10.74 -18.17 0.33
CA TYR A 273 -11.58 -17.36 -0.55
C TYR A 273 -12.66 -16.62 0.25
N ALA A 274 -13.02 -15.43 -0.21
CA ALA A 274 -14.19 -14.71 0.27
C ALA A 274 -14.96 -14.10 -0.91
N ASP A 275 -16.29 -14.11 -0.85
CA ASP A 275 -17.15 -13.57 -1.89
C ASP A 275 -17.95 -12.34 -1.41
N THR A 276 -17.93 -12.05 -0.10
CA THR A 276 -18.45 -10.80 0.48
C THR A 276 -17.42 -10.09 1.37
N PRO A 277 -17.52 -8.75 1.54
CA PRO A 277 -16.64 -8.00 2.43
C PRO A 277 -16.70 -8.49 3.88
N GLU A 278 -17.90 -8.86 4.33
CA GLU A 278 -18.17 -9.41 5.65
C GLU A 278 -17.48 -10.77 5.85
N GLU A 279 -17.52 -11.67 4.87
CA GLU A 279 -16.77 -12.94 4.91
C GLU A 279 -15.26 -12.71 4.99
N ALA A 280 -14.72 -11.81 4.16
CA ALA A 280 -13.30 -11.47 4.18
C ALA A 280 -12.86 -10.94 5.56
N TRP A 281 -13.70 -10.12 6.19
CA TRP A 281 -13.46 -9.64 7.55
C TRP A 281 -13.62 -10.75 8.60
N GLN A 282 -14.58 -11.66 8.43
CA GLN A 282 -14.78 -12.77 9.34
C GLN A 282 -13.56 -13.72 9.36
N ILE A 283 -12.95 -14.01 8.20
CA ILE A 283 -11.71 -14.81 8.12
C ILE A 283 -10.61 -14.19 8.99
N PHE A 284 -10.47 -12.86 8.98
CA PHE A 284 -9.51 -12.16 9.83
C PHE A 284 -9.82 -12.35 11.32
N LYS A 285 -11.09 -12.13 11.71
CA LYS A 285 -11.52 -12.29 13.10
C LYS A 285 -11.32 -13.72 13.59
N ASP A 286 -11.66 -14.71 12.78
CA ASP A 286 -11.52 -16.12 13.14
C ASP A 286 -10.05 -16.51 13.34
N PHE A 287 -9.17 -16.05 12.44
CA PHE A 287 -7.74 -16.32 12.54
C PHE A 287 -7.14 -15.81 13.87
N TYR A 288 -7.55 -14.62 14.30
CA TYR A 288 -7.07 -14.00 15.55
C TYR A 288 -7.98 -14.22 16.76
N GLN A 289 -9.06 -14.99 16.60
CA GLN A 289 -10.07 -15.24 17.64
C GLN A 289 -10.62 -13.96 18.27
N LEU A 290 -10.88 -12.95 17.42
CA LEU A 290 -11.40 -11.65 17.84
C LEU A 290 -12.88 -11.76 18.20
N LYS A 291 -13.27 -11.07 19.27
CA LYS A 291 -14.68 -10.93 19.66
C LYS A 291 -15.25 -9.65 19.03
N ASP A 292 -16.55 -9.65 18.78
CA ASP A 292 -17.27 -8.47 18.30
C ASP A 292 -17.32 -7.35 19.36
#